data_AF-A0A5J4QG81-F1
#
_entry.id   AF-A0A5J4QG81-F1
#
_cell.length_a   1.000
_cell.length_b   1.000
_cell.length_c   1.000
_cell.angle_alpha   90.00
_cell.angle_beta   90.00
_cell.angle_gamma   90.00
#
_symmetry.space_group_name_H-M   'P 1'
#
loop_
_entity.id
_entity.type
_entity.pdbx_description
1 polymer ?
#
loop_
_entity_poly.entity_id
_entity_poly.type
_entity_poly.pdbx_seq_one_letter_code
_entity_poly.pdbx_strand_id
1 'polypeptide(L)' 'LLHLAALSVATRKKDGELREYYIRKVAEGKNKMSVLNAVRAKLVLRMFAVIKLNKVYEKNYDCTLA' A
#
# COMPACT_ATOMS: atom_id res chain seq x y z
N LEU A 1 -13.02 4.30 -6.47
CA LEU A 1 -13.37 3.37 -5.38
C LEU A 1 -12.42 3.46 -4.19
N LEU A 2 -11.14 3.11 -4.28
CA LEU A 2 -10.21 3.10 -3.11
C LEU A 2 -9.55 4.46 -2.77
N HIS A 3 -10.18 5.58 -3.12
CA HIS A 3 -9.56 6.89 -2.95
C HIS A 3 -9.35 7.26 -1.48
N LEU A 4 -10.40 7.12 -0.66
CA LEU A 4 -10.35 7.42 0.77
C LEU A 4 -9.40 6.49 1.54
N ALA A 5 -9.36 5.21 1.18
CA ALA A 5 -8.44 4.23 1.77
C ALA A 5 -6.98 4.62 1.50
N ALA A 6 -6.64 4.94 0.24
CA ALA A 6 -5.28 5.36 -0.13
C ALA A 6 -4.89 6.68 0.56
N LEU A 7 -5.80 7.65 0.65
CA LEU A 7 -5.56 8.90 1.38
C LEU A 7 -5.30 8.65 2.86
N SER A 8 -6.16 7.87 3.53
CA SER A 8 -6.03 7.57 4.95
C SER A 8 -4.68 6.89 5.27
N VAL A 9 -4.29 5.90 4.47
CA VAL A 9 -3.01 5.21 4.66
C VAL A 9 -1.81 6.12 4.35
N ALA A 10 -1.91 7.00 3.36
CA ALA A 10 -0.84 7.91 2.99
C ALA A 10 -0.64 9.08 3.97
N THR A 11 -1.71 9.57 4.60
CA THR A 11 -1.66 10.84 5.37
C THR A 11 -2.03 10.74 6.84
N ARG A 12 -2.87 9.77 7.25
CA ARG A 12 -3.40 9.69 8.63
C ARG A 12 -2.75 8.61 9.50
N LYS A 13 -2.25 7.53 8.90
CA LYS A 13 -1.48 6.52 9.64
C LYS A 13 -0.18 7.16 10.15
N LYS A 14 0.17 7.00 11.44
CA LYS A 14 1.48 7.44 11.94
C LYS A 14 2.61 6.62 11.31
N ASP A 15 2.46 5.30 11.33
CA ASP A 15 3.49 4.36 10.88
C ASP A 15 2.93 3.37 9.85
N GLY A 16 3.73 3.08 8.82
CA GLY A 16 3.38 2.11 7.80
C GLY A 16 4.15 2.26 6.49
N GLU A 17 4.52 1.12 5.92
CA GLU A 17 5.26 1.00 4.65
C GLU A 17 4.64 1.82 3.50
N LEU A 18 3.30 1.89 3.42
CA LEU A 18 2.61 2.65 2.36
C LEU A 18 2.72 4.17 2.56
N ARG A 19 2.79 4.65 3.81
CA ARG A 19 3.03 6.07 4.11
C ARG A 19 4.47 6.44 3.84
N GLU A 20 5.42 5.62 4.28
CA GLU A 20 6.85 5.78 3.99
C GLU A 20 7.09 5.81 2.48
N TYR A 21 6.45 4.90 1.73
CA TYR A 21 6.45 4.91 0.28
C TYR A 21 5.90 6.22 -0.29
N TYR A 22 4.76 6.71 0.22
CA TYR A 22 4.16 7.97 -0.23
C TYR A 22 5.12 9.16 0.00
N ILE A 23 5.64 9.31 1.22
CA ILE A 23 6.57 10.39 1.59
C ILE A 23 7.82 10.33 0.72
N ARG A 24 8.44 9.16 0.58
CA ARG A 24 9.63 8.96 -0.26
C ARG A 24 9.38 9.34 -1.71
N LYS A 25 8.27 8.87 -2.30
CA LYS A 25 7.95 9.18 -3.71
C LYS A 25 7.59 10.64 -3.95
N VAL A 26 6.97 11.30 -2.98
CA VAL A 26 6.72 12.74 -3.05
C VAL A 26 8.03 13.53 -2.90
N ALA A 27 8.95 13.09 -2.03
CA ALA A 27 10.28 13.68 -1.88
C ALA A 27 11.15 13.52 -3.14
N GLU A 28 10.98 12.42 -3.88
CA GLU A 28 11.56 12.23 -5.22
C GLU A 28 10.99 13.19 -6.29
N GLY A 29 10.07 14.10 -5.94
CA GLY A 29 9.47 15.08 -6.85
C GLY A 29 8.28 14.56 -7.67
N LYS A 30 7.76 13.36 -7.38
CA LYS A 30 6.62 12.81 -8.12
C LYS A 30 5.32 13.52 -7.75
N ASN A 31 4.43 13.67 -8.73
CA ASN A 31 3.12 14.25 -8.51
C ASN A 31 2.31 13.47 -7.46
N LYS A 32 1.78 14.18 -6.46
CA LYS A 32 1.03 13.59 -5.32
C LYS A 32 -0.09 12.65 -5.75
N MET A 33 -0.84 12.98 -6.81
CA MET A 33 -1.94 12.17 -7.30
C MET A 33 -1.46 10.88 -7.99
N SER A 34 -0.32 10.94 -8.68
CA SER A 34 0.34 9.76 -9.26
C SER A 34 0.86 8.82 -8.16
N VAL A 35 1.45 9.37 -7.11
CA VAL A 35 1.88 8.56 -5.94
C VAL A 35 0.68 7.92 -5.24
N LEU A 36 -0.42 8.66 -5.04
CA LEU A 36 -1.67 8.10 -4.52
C LEU A 36 -2.24 7.01 -5.43
N ASN A 37 -2.06 7.12 -6.74
CA ASN A 37 -2.46 6.07 -7.68
C ASN A 37 -1.64 4.79 -7.48
N ALA A 38 -0.33 4.92 -7.30
CA ALA A 38 0.51 3.78 -6.96
C ALA A 38 0.12 3.14 -5.62
N VAL A 39 -0.24 3.93 -4.61
CA VAL A 39 -0.75 3.42 -3.32
C VAL A 39 -2.07 2.64 -3.52
N ARG A 40 -2.99 3.13 -4.36
CA ARG A 40 -4.23 2.39 -4.71
C ARG A 40 -3.91 1.03 -5.33
N ALA A 41 -3.01 1.00 -6.32
CA ALA A 41 -2.62 -0.25 -6.98
C ALA A 41 -1.97 -1.25 -5.99
N LYS A 42 -1.12 -0.78 -5.08
CA LYS A 42 -0.52 -1.62 -4.03
C LYS A 42 -1.55 -2.23 -3.09
N LEU A 43 -2.57 -1.47 -2.69
CA LEU A 43 -3.66 -1.98 -1.85
C LEU A 43 -4.45 -3.08 -2.58
N VAL A 44 -4.79 -2.85 -3.85
CA VAL A 44 -5.49 -3.84 -4.69
C VAL A 44 -4.68 -5.13 -4.80
N LEU A 45 -3.38 -5.02 -5.11
CA LEU A 45 -2.52 -6.19 -5.24
C LEU A 45 -2.46 -7.03 -3.95
N ARG A 46 -2.39 -6.38 -2.78
CA ARG A 46 -2.43 -7.08 -1.48
C ARG A 46 -3.76 -7.80 -1.27
N MET A 47 -4.88 -7.15 -1.56
CA MET A 47 -6.21 -7.77 -1.45
C MET A 47 -6.31 -9.01 -2.34
N PHE A 48 -5.87 -8.91 -3.60
CA PHE A 48 -5.86 -10.05 -4.52
C PHE A 48 -4.95 -11.19 -4.04
N ALA A 49 -3.77 -10.90 -3.49
CA ALA A 49 -2.88 -11.93 -2.96
C ALA A 49 -3.53 -12.69 -1.78
N VAL A 50 -4.14 -11.97 -0.84
CA VAL A 50 -4.85 -12.54 0.33
C VAL A 50 -6.03 -13.41 -0.11
N ILE A 51 -6.85 -12.91 -1.04
CA ILE A 51 -8.00 -13.64 -1.60
C ILE A 51 -7.53 -14.90 -2.34
N LYS A 52 -6.50 -14.79 -3.18
CA LYS A 52 -5.97 -15.92 -3.96
C LYS A 52 -5.39 -17.01 -3.07
N LEU A 53 -4.73 -16.64 -1.96
CA LEU A 53 -4.17 -17.60 -1.01
C LEU A 53 -5.21 -18.15 -0.02
N ASN A 54 -6.42 -17.56 0.03
CA ASN A 54 -7.45 -17.84 1.03
C ASN A 54 -6.89 -17.82 2.47
N LYS A 55 -6.02 -16.85 2.75
CA LYS A 55 -5.36 -16.67 4.05
C LYS A 55 -5.73 -15.31 4.65
N VAL A 56 -5.61 -15.18 5.96
CA VAL A 56 -5.76 -13.89 6.64
C VAL A 56 -4.55 -13.00 6.31
N TYR A 57 -4.75 -11.68 6.23
CA TYR A 57 -3.65 -10.75 5.96
C TYR A 57 -2.62 -10.76 7.10
N GLU A 58 -1.36 -10.95 6.74
CA GLU A 58 -0.22 -10.89 7.64
C GLU A 58 0.69 -9.72 7.23
N LYS A 59 1.05 -8.85 8.18
CA LYS A 59 1.90 -7.68 7.88
C LYS A 59 3.32 -8.09 7.49
N ASN A 60 3.88 -9.06 8.22
CA ASN A 60 5.19 -9.63 7.97
C ASN A 60 4.94 -11.04 7.40
N TYR A 61 4.74 -11.10 6.08
CA TYR A 61 4.50 -12.39 5.42
C TYR A 61 5.85 -13.04 5.11
N ASP A 62 6.17 -14.10 5.84
CA ASP A 62 7.36 -14.91 5.58
C ASP A 62 7.04 -15.88 4.44
N CYS A 63 7.52 -15.56 3.24
CA CYS A 63 7.47 -16.49 2.13
C CYS A 63 8.52 -17.57 2.37
N THR A 64 8.14 -18.69 3.00
CA THR A 64 8.96 -19.90 2.98
C THR A 64 8.96 -20.41 1.54
N LEU A 65 10.00 -20.03 0.79
CA LEU A 65 10.30 -20.63 -0.50
C LEU A 65 10.56 -22.12 -0.26
N ALA A 66 9.63 -22.96 -0.69
CA ALA A 66 9.77 -24.41 -0.69
C ALA A 66 10.72 -24.86 -1.80
#